data_AF-A0A1C5MDM4-F1
#
_entry.id   AF-A0A1C5MDM4-F1
#
_cell.length_a   1.000
_cell.length_b   1.000
_cell.length_c   1.000
_cell.angle_alpha   90.00
_cell.angle_beta   90.00
_cell.angle_gamma   90.00
#
_symmetry.space_group_name_H-M   'P 1'
#
loop_
_entity.id
_entity.type
_entity.pdbx_description
1 polymer ?
#
loop_
_entity_poly.entity_id
_entity_poly.type
_entity_poly.pdbx_seq_one_letter_code
_entity_poly.pdbx_strand_id
1 'polypeptide(L)'
;MNAMVVLIYVIIILVAIMLRILFASIMNGVAIKKGQAEAHAFPIVFFFGIMGCLYVVALPDLVIREQNEDILTALIEMKERR
;
A
#
# COMPACT_ATOMS: atom_id res chain seq x y z
N MET A 1 -12.74 32.61 22.04
CA MET A 1 -12.47 31.15 22.00
C MET A 1 -11.44 30.85 23.08
N ASN A 2 -11.75 30.03 24.08
CA ASN A 2 -10.82 29.78 25.20
C ASN A 2 -9.53 29.13 24.69
N ALA A 3 -8.37 29.56 25.20
CA ALA A 3 -7.06 29.01 24.83
C ALA A 3 -7.00 27.48 24.96
N MET A 4 -7.68 26.93 25.97
CA MET A 4 -7.85 25.49 26.17
C MET A 4 -8.54 24.79 24.99
N VAL A 5 -9.57 25.42 24.41
CA VAL A 5 -10.32 24.87 23.27
C VAL A 5 -9.45 24.87 22.01
N VAL A 6 -8.67 25.94 21.80
CA VAL A 6 -7.72 26.03 20.69
C VAL A 6 -6.66 24.91 20.78
N LEU A 7 -6.11 24.68 21.98
CA LEU A 7 -5.12 23.63 22.23
C LEU A 7 -5.68 22.23 21.88
N ILE A 8 -6.92 21.94 22.27
CA ILE A 8 -7.57 20.66 21.98
C ILE A 8 -7.69 20.45 20.46
N TYR A 9 -8.13 21.47 19.71
CA TYR A 9 -8.23 21.36 18.26
C TYR A 9 -6.86 21.12 17.60
N VAL A 10 -5.81 21.79 18.07
CA VAL A 10 -4.44 21.57 17.55
C VAL A 10 -4.00 20.13 17.77
N ILE A 11 -4.23 19.56 18.97
CA ILE A 11 -3.88 18.16 19.26
C ILE A 11 -4.65 17.21 18.35
N ILE A 12 -5.95 17.42 18.15
CA ILE A 12 -6.78 16.58 17.27
C ILE A 12 -6.24 16.60 15.83
N ILE A 13 -5.88 17.78 15.32
CA ILE A 13 -5.32 17.92 13.97
C ILE A 13 -3.98 17.17 13.86
N LEU A 14 -3.11 17.29 14.86
CA LEU A 14 -1.82 16.59 14.88
C LEU A 14 -2.01 15.07 14.88
N VAL A 15 -2.90 14.54 15.72
CA VAL A 15 -3.21 13.10 15.77
C VAL A 15 -3.78 12.63 14.43
N ALA A 16 -4.69 13.41 13.82
CA ALA A 16 -5.26 13.07 12.52
C ALA A 16 -4.20 12.99 11.41
N ILE A 17 -3.24 13.92 11.39
CA ILE A 17 -2.11 13.90 10.44
C ILE A 17 -1.23 12.68 10.70
N MET A 18 -0.91 12.39 11.96
CA MET A 18 -0.06 11.27 12.33
C MET A 18 -0.66 9.93 11.89
N LEU A 19 -1.98 9.76 12.06
CA LEU A 19 -2.71 8.59 11.58
C LEU A 19 -2.64 8.46 10.05
N ARG A 20 -2.81 9.56 9.31
CA ARG A 20 -2.70 9.53 7.83
C ARG A 20 -1.33 9.08 7.37
N ILE A 21 -0.27 9.57 8.00
CA ILE A 21 1.12 9.17 7.68
C ILE A 21 1.32 7.69 7.97
N LEU A 22 0.79 7.19 9.10
CA LEU A 22 0.89 5.78 9.47
C LEU A 22 0.25 4.86 8.42
N PHE A 23 -1.00 5.15 8.01
CA PHE A 23 -1.68 4.37 6.97
C PHE A 23 -0.96 4.44 5.62
N ALA A 24 -0.50 5.63 5.23
CA ALA A 24 0.25 5.81 3.99
C ALA A 24 1.55 5.01 3.97
N SER A 25 2.28 4.97 5.10
CA SER A 25 3.51 4.19 5.24
C SER A 25 3.26 2.69 5.13
N ILE A 26 2.24 2.17 5.82
CA ILE A 26 1.87 0.75 5.77
C ILE A 26 1.51 0.33 4.34
N MET A 27 0.66 1.12 3.68
CA MET A 27 0.22 0.82 2.32
C MET A 27 1.34 0.97 1.28
N ASN A 28 2.26 1.91 1.47
CA ASN A 28 3.46 1.99 0.65
C ASN A 28 4.31 0.72 0.76
N GLY A 29 4.45 0.17 1.96
CA GLY A 29 5.11 -1.12 2.17
C GLY A 29 4.39 -2.28 1.45
N VAL A 30 3.05 -2.27 1.41
CA VAL A 30 2.27 -3.26 0.64
C VAL A 30 2.56 -3.13 -0.86
N ALA A 31 2.52 -1.92 -1.42
CA ALA A 31 2.81 -1.71 -2.83
C ALA A 31 4.22 -2.18 -3.23
N ILE A 32 5.22 -1.91 -2.39
CA ILE A 32 6.59 -2.39 -2.61
C ILE A 32 6.64 -3.92 -2.60
N LYS A 33 5.96 -4.58 -1.64
CA LYS A 33 5.90 -6.05 -1.59
C LYS A 33 5.20 -6.67 -2.81
N LYS A 34 4.23 -5.96 -3.40
CA LYS A 34 3.58 -6.35 -4.65
C LYS A 34 4.49 -6.21 -5.88
N GLY A 35 5.71 -5.67 -5.72
CA GLY A 35 6.63 -5.35 -6.82
C GLY A 35 6.33 -4.02 -7.51
N GLN A 36 5.48 -3.18 -6.91
CA GLN A 36 4.99 -1.93 -7.47
C GLN A 36 5.58 -0.72 -6.73
N ALA A 37 6.91 -0.61 -6.72
CA ALA A 37 7.61 0.50 -6.05
C ALA A 37 7.27 1.88 -6.64
N GLU A 38 6.98 1.94 -7.94
CA GLU A 38 6.66 3.17 -8.68
C GLU A 38 5.17 3.57 -8.60
N ALA A 39 4.32 2.81 -7.90
CA ALA A 39 2.88 3.10 -7.83
C ALA A 39 2.54 4.33 -6.96
N HIS A 40 3.53 5.01 -6.39
CA HIS A 40 3.37 6.19 -5.53
C HIS A 40 2.27 6.01 -4.47
N ALA A 41 2.23 4.83 -3.84
CA ALA A 41 1.19 4.44 -2.89
C ALA A 41 1.12 5.35 -1.66
N PHE A 42 2.26 5.89 -1.21
CA PHE A 42 2.32 6.83 -0.08
C PHE A 42 1.49 8.11 -0.31
N PRO A 43 1.78 8.96 -1.33
CA PRO A 43 1.01 10.18 -1.54
C PRO A 43 -0.46 9.89 -1.84
N ILE A 44 -0.77 8.81 -2.57
CA ILE A 44 -2.16 8.45 -2.89
C ILE A 44 -2.95 8.18 -1.60
N VAL A 45 -2.42 7.36 -0.69
CA VAL A 45 -3.08 7.05 0.59
C VAL A 45 -3.11 8.25 1.53
N PHE A 46 -2.08 9.09 1.53
CA PHE A 46 -2.03 10.27 2.39
C PHE A 46 -3.12 11.31 2.05
N PHE A 47 -3.38 11.54 0.76
CA PHE A 47 -4.39 12.50 0.30
C PHE A 47 -5.81 11.90 0.23
N PHE A 48 -5.94 10.69 -0.34
CA PHE A 48 -7.25 10.07 -0.56
C PHE A 48 -7.73 9.19 0.59
N GLY A 49 -6.89 8.94 1.61
CA GLY A 49 -7.23 8.13 2.77
C GLY A 49 -7.67 6.73 2.38
N ILE A 50 -8.90 6.35 2.76
CA ILE A 50 -9.48 5.02 2.50
C ILE A 50 -9.51 4.71 0.99
N MET A 51 -9.84 5.69 0.15
CA MET A 51 -9.85 5.48 -1.31
C MET A 51 -8.44 5.18 -1.84
N GLY A 52 -7.42 5.80 -1.26
CA GLY A 52 -6.04 5.49 -1.58
C GLY A 52 -5.63 4.09 -1.10
N CYS A 53 -6.13 3.63 0.04
CA CYS A 53 -5.93 2.25 0.48
C CYS A 53 -6.55 1.25 -0.51
N LEU A 54 -7.77 1.50 -1.00
CA LEU A 54 -8.42 0.66 -2.01
C LEU A 54 -7.61 0.60 -3.31
N TYR A 55 -7.04 1.73 -3.74
CA TYR A 55 -6.14 1.76 -4.88
C TYR A 55 -4.94 0.80 -4.70
N VAL A 56 -4.28 0.86 -3.54
CA VAL A 56 -3.12 0.00 -3.26
C VAL A 56 -3.50 -1.49 -3.18
N VAL A 57 -4.67 -1.81 -2.62
CA VAL A 57 -5.16 -3.18 -2.57
C VAL A 57 -5.49 -3.71 -3.97
N ALA A 58 -6.02 -2.87 -4.84
CA ALA A 58 -6.33 -3.22 -6.23
C ALA A 58 -5.09 -3.37 -7.13
N LEU A 59 -3.89 -2.97 -6.66
CA LEU A 59 -2.67 -3.16 -7.42
C LEU A 59 -2.40 -4.67 -7.64
N PRO A 60 -2.05 -5.08 -8.87
CA PRO A 60 -1.70 -6.45 -9.17
C PRO A 60 -0.40 -6.84 -8.44
N ASP A 61 -0.39 -8.03 -7.86
CA ASP A 61 0.80 -8.65 -7.28
C ASP A 61 1.69 -9.18 -8.41
N LEU A 62 2.71 -8.41 -8.79
CA LEU A 62 3.66 -8.81 -9.84
C LEU A 62 4.53 -9.98 -9.38
N VAL A 63 4.96 -9.96 -8.11
CA VAL A 63 5.82 -11.00 -7.53
C VAL A 63 5.14 -12.38 -7.55
N ILE A 64 3.87 -12.45 -7.16
CA ILE A 64 3.10 -13.71 -7.19
C ILE A 64 2.91 -14.18 -8.63
N ARG A 65 2.72 -13.24 -9.56
CA ARG A 65 2.52 -13.56 -10.97
C ARG A 65 3.79 -14.15 -11.59
N GLU A 66 4.94 -13.56 -11.32
CA GLU A 66 6.25 -14.07 -11.75
C GLU A 66 6.50 -15.48 -11.19
N GLN A 67 6.28 -15.69 -9.89
CA GLN A 67 6.41 -17.01 -9.27
C GLN A 67 5.51 -18.07 -9.92
N ASN A 68 4.28 -17.70 -10.29
CA ASN A 68 3.36 -18.62 -10.94
C ASN A 68 3.79 -18.95 -12.38
N GLU A 69 4.34 -17.98 -13.12
CA GLU A 69 4.88 -18.18 -14.47
C GLU A 69 6.10 -19.12 -14.44
N ASP A 70 6.98 -18.98 -13.46
CA ASP A 70 8.14 -19.86 -13.24
C ASP A 70 7.71 -21.30 -12.93
N ILE A 71 6.74 -21.47 -12.02
CA ILE A 71 6.19 -22.79 -11.66
C ILE A 71 5.54 -23.43 -12.88
N LEU A 72 4.75 -22.68 -13.64
CA LEU A 72 4.10 -23.19 -14.84
C LEU A 72 5.14 -23.65 -15.89
N THR A 73 6.19 -22.88 -16.08
CA THR A 73 7.28 -23.22 -17.00
C THR A 73 7.99 -24.50 -16.58
N ALA A 74 8.31 -24.63 -15.29
CA ALA A 74 8.92 -25.85 -14.75
C ALA A 74 8.01 -27.08 -14.93
N LEU A 75 6.70 -26.93 -14.71
CA LEU A 75 5.72 -28.01 -14.91
C LEU A 75 5.61 -28.44 -16.38
N ILE A 76 5.67 -27.50 -17.32
CA ILE A 76 5.66 -27.79 -18.76
C ILE A 76 6.93 -28.54 -19.16
N GLU A 77 8.11 -28.08 -18.73
CA GLU A 77 9.39 -28.73 -19.02
C GLU A 77 9.45 -30.16 -18.45
N MET A 78 8.93 -30.37 -17.24
CA MET A 78 8.80 -31.70 -16.64
C MET A 78 7.85 -32.62 -17.42
N LYS A 79 6.81 -32.06 -18.04
CA LYS A 79 5.87 -32.81 -18.88
C LYS A 79 6.50 -33.21 -20.21
N GLU A 80 7.27 -32.33 -20.85
CA GLU A 80 7.93 -32.61 -22.13
C GLU A 80 9.10 -33.60 -21.99
N ARG A 81 9.72 -33.69 -20.80
CA ARG A 81 10.76 -34.69 -20.50
C ARG A 81 10.24 -36.10 -20.24
N ARG A 82 8.92 -36.32 -20.20
CA ARG A 82 8.30 -37.62 -19.89
C ARG A 82 7.62 -38.18 -21.12
#